data_AF-A0AAJ0XHC7-F1
#
_entry.id   AF-A0AAJ0XHC7-F1
#
_cell.length_a   1.000
_cell.length_b   1.000
_cell.length_c   1.000
_cell.angle_alpha   90.00
_cell.angle_beta   90.00
_cell.angle_gamma   90.00
#
_symmetry.space_group_name_H-M   'P 1'
#
loop_
_entity.id
_entity.type
_entity.pdbx_description
1 polymer ?
#
loop_
_entity_poly.entity_id
_entity_poly.type
_entity_poly.pdbx_seq_one_letter_code
_entity_poly.pdbx_strand_id
1 'polypeptide(L)'
;MDCIFCKIARGEAPCHKVWEDEKHVAFLSIFPNTEGFTVVATKKHHPSYAFAADDKTLKELILASKKVARLLDKKLDDVGRTGMILEGFGVDHLHTKLFPMHGTRMKEWKPVHSSVDKYFEKYEGYISSHDYRRADDKKLAELAKRLKKP
;
A
#
# COMPACT_ATOMS: atom_id res chain seq x y z
N MET A 1 -20.29 10.16 10.72
CA MET A 1 -19.45 9.50 9.69
C MET A 1 -19.40 8.02 9.99
N ASP A 2 -19.91 7.18 9.11
CA ASP A 2 -19.86 5.71 9.28
C ASP A 2 -18.58 5.15 8.65
N CYS A 3 -17.43 5.47 9.26
CA CYS A 3 -16.13 4.96 8.81
C CYS A 3 -15.70 3.79 9.71
N ILE A 4 -15.52 2.61 9.10
CA ILE A 4 -15.07 1.41 9.81
C ILE A 4 -13.68 1.59 10.45
N PHE A 5 -12.76 2.31 9.80
CA PHE A 5 -11.43 2.55 10.36
C PHE A 5 -11.45 3.52 11.54
N CYS A 6 -12.39 4.48 11.56
CA CYS A 6 -12.64 5.29 12.75
C CYS A 6 -13.15 4.44 13.93
N LYS A 7 -14.06 3.49 13.68
CA LYS A 7 -14.54 2.55 14.71
C LYS A 7 -13.40 1.68 15.23
N ILE A 8 -12.56 1.15 14.33
CA ILE A 8 -11.36 0.38 14.71
C ILE A 8 -10.40 1.23 15.55
N ALA A 9 -10.11 2.47 15.14
CA ALA A 9 -9.21 3.37 15.85
C ALA A 9 -9.71 3.71 17.27
N ARG A 10 -11.03 3.72 17.49
CA ARG A 10 -11.67 3.91 18.80
C ARG A 10 -11.90 2.62 19.60
N GLY A 11 -11.62 1.45 19.02
CA GLY A 11 -11.88 0.16 19.66
C GLY A 11 -13.35 -0.27 19.66
N GLU A 12 -14.18 0.35 18.80
CA GLU A 12 -15.62 0.07 18.68
C GLU A 12 -15.94 -1.06 17.68
N ALA A 13 -14.95 -1.49 16.89
CA ALA A 13 -15.07 -2.59 15.94
C ALA A 13 -13.96 -3.62 16.20
N PRO A 14 -14.25 -4.94 16.04
CA PRO A 14 -13.24 -5.97 16.20
C PRO A 14 -12.13 -5.80 15.17
N CYS A 15 -10.89 -5.98 15.60
CA CYS A 15 -9.73 -6.01 14.71
C CYS A 15 -8.61 -6.86 15.31
N HIS A 16 -7.81 -7.47 14.43
CA HIS A 16 -6.58 -8.16 14.81
C HIS A 16 -5.41 -7.20 14.71
N LYS A 17 -5.26 -6.36 15.74
CA LYS A 17 -4.23 -5.32 15.81
C LYS A 17 -2.83 -5.94 15.95
N VAL A 18 -1.87 -5.45 15.16
CA VAL A 18 -0.47 -5.92 15.18
C VAL A 18 0.48 -4.85 15.71
N TRP A 19 0.10 -3.58 15.64
CA TRP A 19 0.90 -2.46 16.12
C TRP A 19 0.03 -1.19 16.27
N GLU A 20 0.39 -0.29 17.19
CA GLU A 20 -0.19 1.06 17.28
C GLU A 20 0.79 2.07 17.85
N ASP A 21 0.55 3.34 17.56
CA ASP A 21 1.13 4.47 18.28
C ASP A 21 0.05 5.53 18.58
N GLU A 22 0.46 6.73 19.00
CA GLU A 22 -0.46 7.83 19.30
C GLU A 22 -1.36 8.21 18.11
N LYS A 23 -0.86 8.08 16.88
CA LYS A 23 -1.51 8.62 15.67
C LYS A 23 -1.94 7.55 14.67
N HIS A 24 -1.50 6.31 14.82
CA HIS A 24 -1.72 5.24 13.85
C HIS A 24 -2.14 3.94 14.52
N VAL A 25 -2.83 3.11 13.75
CA VAL A 25 -3.18 1.74 14.11
C VAL A 25 -2.88 0.84 12.92
N ALA A 26 -2.33 -0.34 13.19
CA ALA A 26 -2.08 -1.37 12.19
C ALA A 26 -2.78 -2.67 12.59
N PHE A 27 -3.50 -3.25 11.63
CA PHE A 27 -4.31 -4.45 11.85
C PHE A 27 -4.36 -5.33 10.60
N LEU A 28 -4.54 -6.62 10.79
CA LEU A 28 -4.68 -7.58 9.68
C LEU A 28 -5.98 -7.33 8.93
N SER A 29 -5.92 -7.38 7.60
CA SER A 29 -7.11 -7.39 6.76
C SER A 29 -7.91 -8.66 7.01
N ILE A 30 -9.23 -8.54 7.16
CA ILE A 30 -10.15 -9.70 7.21
C ILE A 30 -10.37 -10.32 5.82
N PHE A 31 -9.94 -9.62 4.76
CA PHE A 31 -9.92 -10.11 3.39
C PHE A 31 -8.47 -10.12 2.88
N PRO A 32 -7.61 -11.00 3.40
CA PRO A 32 -6.22 -11.07 2.99
C PRO A 32 -6.10 -11.72 1.60
N ASN A 33 -5.21 -11.21 0.76
CA ASN A 33 -4.79 -11.85 -0.50
C ASN A 33 -3.34 -12.38 -0.42
N THR A 34 -2.69 -12.20 0.74
CA THR A 34 -1.40 -12.78 1.11
C THR A 34 -1.37 -12.89 2.65
N GLU A 35 -0.63 -13.86 3.18
CA GLU A 35 -0.47 -13.99 4.63
C GLU A 35 0.19 -12.73 5.20
N GLY A 36 -0.30 -12.27 6.35
CA GLY A 36 0.17 -11.03 6.97
C GLY A 36 -0.25 -9.73 6.27
N PHE A 37 -1.17 -9.74 5.28
CA PHE A 37 -1.73 -8.51 4.71
C PHE A 37 -2.28 -7.60 5.83
N THR A 38 -1.57 -6.50 6.04
CA THR A 38 -1.82 -5.53 7.10
C THR A 38 -2.23 -4.19 6.53
N VAL A 39 -3.23 -3.55 7.15
CA VAL A 39 -3.61 -2.16 6.90
C VAL A 39 -2.98 -1.29 7.98
N VAL A 40 -2.34 -0.18 7.59
CA VAL A 40 -1.88 0.87 8.53
C VAL A 40 -2.68 2.13 8.26
N ALA A 41 -3.45 2.58 9.23
CA ALA A 41 -4.35 3.72 9.10
C ALA A 41 -4.02 4.81 10.11
N THR A 42 -4.32 6.06 9.76
CA THR A 42 -4.32 7.17 10.73
C THR A 42 -5.47 6.96 11.73
N LYS A 43 -5.27 7.30 13.00
CA LYS A 43 -6.35 7.28 14.00
C LYS A 43 -7.33 8.42 13.75
N LYS A 44 -6.81 9.62 13.42
CA LYS A 44 -7.61 10.73 12.94
C LYS A 44 -8.14 10.41 11.54
N HIS A 45 -9.38 10.79 11.29
CA HIS A 45 -9.97 10.67 9.97
C HIS A 45 -9.36 11.68 8.99
N HIS A 46 -8.92 11.18 7.84
CA HIS A 46 -8.55 11.95 6.65
C HIS A 46 -9.13 11.24 5.43
N PRO A 47 -9.51 11.95 4.36
CA PRO A 47 -9.92 11.32 3.11
C PRO A 47 -8.86 10.35 2.60
N SER A 48 -9.31 9.30 1.93
CA SER A 48 -8.48 8.18 1.47
C SER A 48 -7.41 8.54 0.43
N TYR A 49 -7.60 9.63 -0.32
CA TYR A 49 -6.63 10.05 -1.33
C TYR A 49 -5.37 10.61 -0.67
N ALA A 50 -4.29 9.82 -0.67
CA ALA A 50 -3.06 10.11 0.05
C ALA A 50 -2.43 11.46 -0.32
N PHE A 51 -2.52 11.87 -1.58
CA PHE A 51 -1.93 13.13 -2.05
C PHE A 51 -2.82 14.36 -1.82
N ALA A 52 -3.99 14.19 -1.19
CA ALA A 52 -4.76 15.30 -0.62
C ALA A 52 -4.46 15.55 0.87
N ALA A 53 -3.73 14.64 1.53
CA ALA A 53 -3.25 14.87 2.89
C ALA A 53 -2.10 15.88 2.90
N ASP A 54 -1.91 16.58 4.02
CA ASP A 54 -0.74 17.44 4.21
C ASP A 54 0.55 16.62 4.32
N ASP A 55 1.68 17.23 3.95
CA ASP A 55 3.00 16.58 3.93
C ASP A 55 3.38 15.93 5.26
N LYS A 56 2.97 16.53 6.38
CA LYS A 56 3.29 15.99 7.71
C LYS A 56 2.51 14.71 7.95
N THR A 57 1.19 14.72 7.73
CA THR A 57 0.34 13.53 7.86
C THR A 57 0.81 12.40 6.95
N LEU A 58 1.08 12.70 5.66
CA LEU A 58 1.54 11.69 4.71
C LEU A 58 2.90 11.10 5.14
N LYS A 59 3.87 11.95 5.51
CA LYS A 59 5.19 11.49 5.98
C LYS A 59 5.09 10.61 7.22
N GLU A 60 4.29 11.00 8.20
CA GLU A 60 4.10 10.23 9.43
C GLU A 60 3.49 8.85 9.14
N LEU A 61 2.51 8.76 8.24
CA LEU A 61 1.93 7.49 7.79
C LEU A 61 2.94 6.58 7.09
N ILE A 62 3.79 7.13 6.20
CA ILE A 62 4.84 6.35 5.53
C ILE A 62 5.84 5.78 6.56
N LEU A 63 6.23 6.58 7.57
CA LEU A 63 7.13 6.13 8.62
C LEU A 63 6.49 5.05 9.50
N ALA A 64 5.21 5.18 9.84
CA ALA A 64 4.46 4.13 10.53
C ALA A 64 4.40 2.83 9.70
N SER A 65 4.08 2.96 8.41
CA SER A 65 4.02 1.83 7.46
C SER A 65 5.36 1.11 7.34
N LYS A 66 6.48 1.86 7.29
CA LYS A 66 7.84 1.29 7.32
C LYS A 66 8.12 0.48 8.59
N LYS A 67 7.66 0.95 9.77
CA LYS A 67 7.85 0.20 11.03
C LYS A 67 7.12 -1.15 10.97
N VAL A 68 5.87 -1.13 10.52
CA VAL A 68 5.03 -2.33 10.42
C VAL A 68 5.55 -3.29 9.34
N ALA A 69 5.98 -2.79 8.18
CA ALA A 69 6.62 -3.62 7.15
C ALA A 69 7.84 -4.37 7.70
N ARG A 70 8.72 -3.69 8.43
CA ARG A 70 9.89 -4.34 9.07
C ARG A 70 9.51 -5.34 10.16
N LEU A 71 8.38 -5.14 10.84
CA LEU A 71 7.84 -6.12 11.77
C LEU A 71 7.43 -7.40 11.03
N LEU A 72 6.72 -7.26 9.91
CA LEU A 72 6.30 -8.39 9.06
C LEU A 72 7.51 -9.14 8.50
N ASP A 73 8.47 -8.44 7.90
CA ASP A 73 9.71 -9.02 7.35
C ASP A 73 10.54 -9.79 8.40
N LYS A 74 10.44 -9.38 9.68
CA LYS A 74 11.14 -10.05 10.79
C LYS A 74 10.39 -11.28 11.31
N LYS A 75 9.05 -11.27 11.23
CA LYS A 75 8.18 -12.26 11.88
C LYS A 75 7.70 -13.36 10.94
N LEU A 76 7.78 -13.14 9.64
CA LEU A 76 7.45 -14.13 8.62
C LEU A 76 8.75 -14.70 8.03
N ASP A 77 8.94 -16.02 8.19
CA ASP A 77 10.22 -16.68 8.00
C ASP A 77 10.72 -16.65 6.55
N ASP A 78 9.83 -16.56 5.56
CA ASP A 78 10.17 -16.57 4.14
C ASP A 78 10.04 -15.20 3.45
N VAL A 79 9.60 -14.18 4.20
CA VAL A 79 9.43 -12.81 3.70
C VAL A 79 10.74 -12.05 3.82
N GLY A 80 11.34 -11.71 2.67
CA GLY A 80 12.51 -10.83 2.62
C GLY A 80 12.15 -9.36 2.44
N ARG A 81 10.94 -9.07 1.91
CA ARG A 81 10.45 -7.73 1.59
C ARG A 81 8.94 -7.66 1.73
N THR A 82 8.44 -6.49 2.11
CA THR A 82 7.01 -6.15 2.13
C THR A 82 6.73 -5.00 1.17
N GLY A 83 5.76 -5.20 0.26
CA GLY A 83 5.26 -4.15 -0.62
C GLY A 83 4.29 -3.22 0.09
N MET A 84 4.18 -1.97 -0.36
CA MET A 84 3.26 -0.97 0.18
C MET A 84 2.45 -0.34 -0.95
N ILE A 85 1.13 -0.23 -0.75
CA ILE A 85 0.21 0.41 -1.68
C ILE A 85 -0.59 1.50 -0.97
N LEU A 86 -0.71 2.65 -1.64
CA LEU A 86 -1.67 3.72 -1.37
C LEU A 86 -2.64 3.77 -2.55
N GLU A 87 -3.84 3.24 -2.39
CA GLU A 87 -4.85 3.14 -3.46
C GLU A 87 -6.02 4.08 -3.21
N GLY A 88 -6.60 4.04 -2.01
CA GLY A 88 -7.65 4.96 -1.58
C GLY A 88 -9.09 4.63 -2.02
N PHE A 89 -9.34 3.56 -2.76
CA PHE A 89 -10.70 3.25 -3.24
C PHE A 89 -11.51 2.26 -2.37
N GLY A 90 -10.88 1.53 -1.45
CA GLY A 90 -11.58 0.50 -0.64
C GLY A 90 -12.36 1.04 0.56
N VAL A 91 -11.73 1.92 1.35
CA VAL A 91 -12.34 2.59 2.50
C VAL A 91 -11.93 4.04 2.43
N ASP A 92 -12.90 4.96 2.48
CA ASP A 92 -12.60 6.39 2.48
C ASP A 92 -12.05 6.82 3.85
N HIS A 93 -10.79 6.51 4.10
CA HIS A 93 -10.01 6.88 5.28
C HIS A 93 -8.54 6.70 4.93
N LEU A 94 -7.65 7.64 5.24
CA LEU A 94 -6.24 7.53 4.86
C LEU A 94 -5.54 6.28 5.45
N HIS A 95 -5.06 5.39 4.58
CA HIS A 95 -4.41 4.14 4.97
C HIS A 95 -3.43 3.63 3.91
N THR A 96 -2.40 2.91 4.35
CA THR A 96 -1.57 2.05 3.49
C THR A 96 -2.00 0.59 3.62
N LYS A 97 -1.76 -0.16 2.55
CA LYS A 97 -1.87 -1.62 2.52
C LYS A 97 -0.47 -2.21 2.40
N LEU A 98 -0.12 -3.11 3.30
CA LEU A 98 1.17 -3.81 3.33
C LEU A 98 0.99 -5.26 2.89
N PHE A 99 1.79 -5.67 1.90
CA PHE A 99 1.74 -7.00 1.30
C PHE A 99 3.09 -7.71 1.52
N PRO A 100 3.20 -8.59 2.53
CA PRO A 100 4.37 -9.46 2.66
C PRO A 100 4.60 -10.26 1.38
N MET A 101 5.81 -10.17 0.82
CA MET A 101 6.19 -10.88 -0.39
C MET A 101 6.84 -12.21 0.01
N HIS A 102 6.02 -13.22 0.26
CA HIS A 102 6.47 -14.57 0.60
C HIS A 102 7.44 -15.15 -0.43
N GLY A 103 8.37 -15.99 0.04
CA GLY A 103 9.46 -16.57 -0.77
C GLY A 103 10.55 -15.58 -1.24
N THR A 104 10.53 -14.32 -0.79
CA THR A 104 11.54 -13.31 -1.22
C THR A 104 12.79 -13.24 -0.32
N ARG A 105 12.90 -14.08 0.71
CA ARG A 105 14.12 -14.18 1.52
C ARG A 105 15.24 -14.88 0.74
N MET A 106 15.97 -14.09 -0.04
CA MET A 106 17.07 -14.57 -0.90
C MET A 106 18.44 -14.32 -0.26
N LYS A 107 19.40 -15.22 -0.52
CA LYS A 107 20.81 -15.03 -0.10
C LYS A 107 21.49 -13.94 -0.92
N GLU A 108 21.17 -13.87 -2.21
CA GLU A 108 21.68 -12.89 -3.16
C GLU A 108 20.51 -12.25 -3.91
N TRP A 109 20.65 -10.98 -4.29
CA TRP A 109 19.62 -10.30 -5.05
C TRP A 109 19.54 -10.87 -6.48
N LYS A 110 18.33 -11.20 -6.92
CA LYS A 110 18.02 -11.54 -8.30
C LYS A 110 16.68 -10.90 -8.69
N PRO A 111 16.49 -10.55 -9.98
CA PRO A 111 15.21 -10.05 -10.44
C PRO A 111 14.14 -11.14 -10.36
N VAL A 112 12.91 -10.72 -10.06
CA VAL A 112 11.70 -11.55 -10.14
C VAL A 112 10.77 -10.85 -11.13
N HIS A 113 10.47 -11.53 -12.23
CA HIS A 113 9.63 -10.98 -13.29
C HIS A 113 8.22 -11.57 -13.21
N SER A 114 7.22 -10.72 -13.41
CA SER A 114 5.83 -11.14 -13.57
C SER A 114 5.64 -11.77 -14.95
N SER A 115 4.79 -12.81 -15.04
CA SER A 115 4.34 -13.39 -16.31
C SER A 115 3.06 -12.73 -16.85
N VAL A 116 2.53 -11.71 -16.15
CA VAL A 116 1.33 -10.98 -16.59
C VAL A 116 1.63 -10.17 -17.86
N ASP A 117 0.92 -10.45 -18.94
CA ASP A 117 0.99 -9.72 -20.22
C ASP A 117 -0.32 -8.91 -20.43
N LYS A 118 -0.52 -7.87 -19.62
CA LYS A 118 -1.75 -7.04 -19.67
C LYS A 118 -1.44 -5.54 -19.65
N TYR A 119 -2.15 -4.80 -20.49
CA TYR A 119 -2.24 -3.34 -20.38
C TYR A 119 -3.59 -2.94 -19.78
N PHE A 120 -3.61 -2.03 -18.81
CA PHE A 120 -4.84 -1.53 -18.21
C PHE A 120 -5.23 -0.19 -18.86
N GLU A 121 -6.32 -0.18 -19.62
CA GLU A 121 -6.88 1.08 -20.16
C GLU A 121 -7.69 1.86 -19.12
N LYS A 122 -8.26 1.16 -18.14
CA LYS A 122 -9.08 1.72 -17.06
C LYS A 122 -8.69 1.07 -15.74
N TYR A 123 -8.98 1.76 -14.65
CA TYR A 123 -8.84 1.20 -13.30
C TYR A 123 -9.84 0.06 -13.10
N GLU A 124 -9.34 -1.12 -12.72
CA GLU A 124 -10.16 -2.34 -12.56
C GLU A 124 -10.44 -2.69 -11.09
N GLY A 125 -10.25 -1.75 -10.17
CA GLY A 125 -10.45 -1.99 -8.73
C GLY A 125 -9.21 -2.52 -8.00
N TYR A 126 -8.05 -2.55 -8.67
CA TYR A 126 -6.74 -2.82 -8.07
C TYR A 126 -5.63 -2.14 -8.87
N ILE A 127 -4.45 -2.02 -8.27
CA ILE A 127 -3.22 -1.62 -8.96
C ILE A 127 -2.19 -2.75 -8.93
N SER A 128 -1.29 -2.78 -9.92
CA SER A 128 -0.21 -3.74 -10.03
C SER A 128 1.07 -3.04 -10.45
N SER A 129 2.22 -3.57 -10.01
CA SER A 129 3.55 -3.09 -10.40
C SER A 129 4.15 -3.89 -11.56
N HIS A 130 3.37 -4.74 -12.23
CA HIS A 130 3.87 -5.51 -13.36
C HIS A 130 4.19 -4.62 -14.57
N ASP A 131 5.21 -5.00 -15.32
CA ASP A 131 5.54 -4.40 -16.61
C ASP A 131 4.71 -5.04 -17.73
N TYR A 132 4.52 -4.29 -18.81
CA TYR A 132 3.96 -4.79 -20.08
C TYR A 132 5.02 -4.65 -21.19
N ARG A 133 4.59 -4.72 -22.45
CA ARG A 133 5.44 -4.52 -23.63
C ARG A 133 6.01 -3.11 -23.67
N ARG A 134 7.25 -2.99 -24.20
CA ARG A 134 7.94 -1.70 -24.41
C ARG A 134 7.07 -0.76 -25.24
N ALA A 135 6.83 0.44 -24.72
CA ALA A 135 6.10 1.48 -25.44
C ALA A 135 6.98 2.16 -26.51
N ASP A 136 6.34 2.85 -27.46
CA ASP A 136 7.02 3.63 -28.49
C ASP A 136 7.63 4.91 -27.90
N ASP A 137 8.92 5.15 -28.16
CA ASP A 137 9.68 6.26 -27.56
C ASP A 137 9.16 7.64 -27.99
N LYS A 138 8.65 7.77 -29.23
CA LYS A 138 8.08 9.03 -29.71
C LYS A 138 6.79 9.35 -28.95
N LYS A 139 5.90 8.38 -28.78
CA LYS A 139 4.69 8.51 -27.96
C LYS A 139 5.00 8.86 -26.51
N LEU A 140 6.02 8.21 -25.92
CA LEU A 140 6.46 8.52 -24.56
C LEU A 140 6.99 9.97 -24.45
N ALA A 141 7.79 10.42 -25.42
CA ALA A 141 8.31 11.77 -25.44
C ALA A 141 7.20 12.83 -25.57
N GLU A 142 6.19 12.58 -26.41
CA GLU A 142 5.02 13.45 -26.55
C GLU A 142 4.19 13.51 -25.27
N LEU A 143 3.94 12.36 -24.64
CA LEU A 143 3.24 12.28 -23.35
C LEU A 143 3.99 13.07 -22.27
N ALA A 144 5.31 12.89 -22.17
CA ALA A 144 6.14 13.60 -21.21
C ALA A 144 6.10 15.12 -21.43
N LYS A 145 6.11 15.59 -22.69
CA LYS A 145 5.95 17.01 -23.01
C LYS A 145 4.57 17.54 -22.56
N ARG A 146 3.51 16.75 -22.76
CA ARG A 146 2.15 17.13 -22.33
C ARG A 146 2.04 17.25 -20.80
N LEU A 147 2.62 16.32 -20.05
CA LEU A 147 2.58 16.32 -18.58
C LEU A 147 3.40 17.44 -17.93
N LYS A 148 4.41 17.98 -18.63
CA LYS A 148 5.24 19.09 -18.14
C LYS A 148 4.63 20.48 -18.40
N LYS A 149 3.55 20.56 -19.18
CA LYS A 149 2.87 21.83 -19.40
C LYS A 149 2.20 22.26 -18.08
N PRO A 150 2.36 23.52 -17.67
CA PRO A 150 1.72 24.04 -16.46
C PRO A 150 0.20 24.02 -16.57
#